data_AF-A0A426DKJ8-F1
#
_entry.id   AF-A0A426DKJ8-F1
#
_cell.length_a   1.000
_cell.length_b   1.000
_cell.length_c   1.000
_cell.angle_alpha   90.00
_cell.angle_beta   90.00
_cell.angle_gamma   90.00
#
_symmetry.space_group_name_H-M   'P 1'
#
loop_
_entity.id
_entity.type
_entity.pdbx_description
1 polymer ?
#
loop_
_entity_poly.entity_id
_entity_poly.type
_entity_poly.pdbx_seq_one_letter_code
_entity_poly.pdbx_strand_id
1 'polypeptide(L)' 'MFSELGINISVATTMFLKQVVRYNGIPFELRVDPFYSVENQTRLLESKKRMEQAGGTVHELIEVDDDEIMG' A
#
# COMPACT_ATOMS: atom_id res chain seq x y z
N MET A 1 1.42 13.59 -15.11
CA MET A 1 0.78 12.36 -15.63
C MET A 1 -0.18 12.59 -16.81
N PHE A 2 -1.43 13.06 -16.64
CA PHE A 2 -2.38 13.16 -17.78
C PHE A 2 -1.98 14.20 -18.84
N SER A 3 -1.43 15.34 -18.40
CA SER A 3 -0.87 16.36 -19.31
C SER A 3 0.37 15.88 -20.05
N GLU A 4 1.16 14.95 -19.48
CA GLU A 4 2.31 14.32 -20.16
C GLU A 4 1.86 13.33 -21.24
N LEU A 5 0.70 12.70 -21.05
CA LEU A 5 0.02 11.86 -22.05
C LEU A 5 -0.70 12.69 -23.13
N GLY A 6 -0.67 14.02 -23.03
CA GLY A 6 -1.32 14.92 -23.98
C GLY A 6 -2.85 14.90 -23.94
N ILE A 7 -3.45 14.34 -22.87
CA ILE A 7 -4.90 14.25 -22.71
C ILE A 7 -5.40 15.14 -21.59
N ASN A 8 -6.55 15.77 -21.81
CA ASN A 8 -7.25 16.46 -20.74
C ASN A 8 -7.97 15.46 -19.83
N ILE A 9 -8.37 15.95 -18.65
CA ILE A 9 -9.02 15.12 -17.64
C ILE A 9 -10.33 14.49 -18.14
N SER A 10 -11.13 15.19 -18.95
CA SER A 10 -12.39 14.69 -19.48
C SER A 10 -12.19 13.50 -20.43
N VAL A 11 -11.13 13.54 -21.25
CA VAL A 11 -10.74 12.42 -22.11
C VAL A 11 -10.30 11.22 -21.28
N ALA A 12 -9.47 11.44 -20.26
CA ALA A 12 -9.02 10.39 -19.36
C ALA A 12 -10.20 9.70 -18.63
N THR A 13 -11.13 10.48 -18.08
CA THR A 13 -12.33 9.97 -17.41
C THR A 13 -13.23 9.18 -18.35
N THR A 14 -13.41 9.67 -19.59
CA THR A 14 -14.23 8.97 -20.59
C THR A 14 -13.62 7.62 -20.98
N MET A 15 -12.30 7.57 -21.20
CA MET A 15 -11.60 6.31 -21.48
C MET A 15 -11.71 5.33 -20.31
N PHE A 16 -11.53 5.80 -19.08
CA PHE A 16 -11.69 5.00 -17.87
C PHE A 16 -13.09 4.37 -17.81
N LEU A 17 -14.16 5.17 -17.92
CA LEU A 17 -15.53 4.67 -17.85
C LEU A 17 -15.86 3.67 -18.97
N LYS A 18 -15.39 3.94 -20.20
CA LYS A 18 -15.53 3.00 -21.32
C LYS A 18 -14.86 1.66 -21.04
N GLN A 19 -13.67 1.68 -20.45
CA GLN A 19 -12.95 0.47 -20.11
C GLN A 19 -13.65 -0.30 -18.99
N VAL A 20 -14.20 0.39 -17.98
CA VAL A 20 -14.99 -0.24 -16.91
C VAL A 20 -16.21 -0.97 -17.47
N VAL A 21 -16.97 -0.33 -18.35
CA VAL A 21 -18.16 -0.92 -18.96
C VAL A 21 -17.79 -2.08 -19.89
N ARG A 22 -16.72 -1.96 -20.68
CA ARG A 22 -16.31 -2.97 -21.65
C ARG A 22 -15.82 -4.26 -21.00
N TYR A 23 -15.12 -4.16 -19.87
CA TYR A 23 -14.51 -5.31 -19.19
C TYR A 23 -15.23 -5.71 -17.89
N ASN A 24 -16.36 -5.05 -17.58
CA ASN A 24 -17.15 -5.25 -16.37
C ASN A 24 -16.29 -5.31 -15.10
N GLY A 25 -15.34 -4.39 -14.97
CA GLY A 25 -14.31 -4.42 -13.93
C GLY A 25 -13.43 -3.16 -13.94
N ILE A 26 -12.62 -2.98 -12.89
CA ILE A 26 -11.71 -1.84 -12.80
C ILE A 26 -10.50 -2.09 -13.70
N PRO A 27 -10.12 -1.15 -14.58
CA PRO A 27 -9.06 -1.33 -15.58
C PRO A 27 -7.64 -1.22 -15.02
N PHE A 28 -7.49 -1.15 -13.71
CA PHE A 28 -6.23 -1.10 -13.00
C PHE A 28 -6.33 -1.96 -11.74
N GLU A 29 -5.19 -2.44 -11.28
CA GLU A 29 -5.09 -3.17 -10.04
C GLU A 29 -5.40 -2.24 -8.86
N LEU A 30 -6.30 -2.66 -7.98
CA LEU A 30 -6.64 -1.91 -6.80
C LEU A 30 -5.48 -2.03 -5.81
N ARG A 31 -4.61 -1.02 -5.76
CA ARG A 31 -3.56 -0.92 -4.75
C ARG A 31 -4.19 -0.52 -3.42
N VAL A 32 -4.76 -1.51 -2.72
CA VAL A 32 -5.08 -1.37 -1.30
C VAL A 32 -3.76 -1.45 -0.55
N ASP A 33 -3.53 -0.54 0.39
CA ASP A 33 -2.32 -0.55 1.22
C ASP A 33 -2.12 -1.95 1.83
N PRO A 34 -1.00 -2.65 1.52
CA PRO A 34 -0.71 -3.98 2.07
C PRO A 34 -0.75 -4.00 3.61
N PHE A 35 -0.47 -2.87 4.25
CA PHE A 35 -0.50 -2.71 5.70
C PHE A 35 -1.90 -2.94 6.29
N TYR A 36 -2.96 -2.55 5.58
CA TYR A 36 -4.35 -2.71 6.04
C TYR A 36 -5.03 -3.99 5.49
N SER A 37 -4.27 -4.92 4.93
CA SER A 37 -4.78 -6.25 4.55
C SER A 37 -5.35 -7.01 5.76
N VAL A 38 -6.39 -7.81 5.53
CA VAL A 38 -7.04 -8.62 6.59
C VAL A 38 -6.02 -9.50 7.30
N GLU A 39 -5.13 -10.16 6.54
CA GLU A 39 -4.08 -11.02 7.08
C GLU A 39 -3.10 -10.25 7.99
N ASN A 40 -2.59 -9.09 7.55
CA ASN A 40 -1.68 -8.30 8.37
C ASN A 40 -2.38 -7.76 9.63
N GLN A 41 -3.64 -7.31 9.51
CA GLN A 41 -4.43 -6.86 10.66
C GLN A 41 -4.65 -7.99 11.68
N THR A 42 -4.94 -9.22 11.24
CA THR A 42 -5.04 -10.39 12.12
C THR A 42 -3.71 -10.64 12.86
N ARG A 43 -2.58 -10.63 12.15
CA ARG A 43 -1.25 -10.82 12.74
C ARG A 43 -0.90 -9.74 13.77
N LEU A 44 -1.26 -8.49 13.51
CA LEU A 44 -1.05 -7.36 14.43
C LEU A 44 -1.89 -7.52 15.69
N LEU A 45 -3.17 -7.92 15.57
CA LEU A 45 -4.05 -8.16 16.71
C LEU A 45 -3.55 -9.31 17.60
N GLU A 46 -3.08 -10.40 17.00
CA GLU A 46 -2.45 -11.50 17.74
C GLU A 46 -1.19 -11.04 18.47
N SER A 47 -0.36 -10.24 17.80
CA SER A 47 0.88 -9.72 18.39
C SER A 47 0.60 -8.76 19.54
N LYS A 48 -0.42 -7.90 19.41
CA LYS A 48 -0.94 -7.06 20.50
C LYS A 48 -1.35 -7.91 21.70
N LYS A 49 -2.18 -8.95 21.49
CA LYS A 49 -2.61 -9.85 22.57
C LYS A 49 -1.42 -10.52 23.27
N ARG A 50 -0.42 -10.98 22.51
CA ARG A 50 0.81 -11.55 23.09
C ARG A 50 1.56 -10.53 23.95
N MET A 51 1.70 -9.29 23.48
CA MET A 51 2.37 -8.23 24.25
C MET A 51 1.59 -7.83 25.51
N GLU A 52 0.26 -7.77 25.44
CA GLU A 52 -0.59 -7.48 26.61
C GLU A 52 -0.51 -8.57 27.68
N GLN A 53 -0.31 -9.84 27.28
CA GLN A 53 -0.24 -10.98 28.19
C GLN A 53 1.16 -11.26 28.74
N ALA A 54 2.17 -11.24 27.86
CA ALA A 54 3.54 -11.66 28.19
C ALA A 54 4.51 -10.48 28.37
N GLY A 55 4.08 -9.26 28.06
CA GLY A 55 4.98 -8.11 27.96
C GLY A 55 5.85 -8.16 26.70
N GLY A 56 6.86 -7.29 26.66
CA GLY A 56 7.88 -7.26 25.61
C GLY A 56 9.29 -7.18 26.21
N THR A 57 10.30 -7.47 25.40
CA THR A 57 11.71 -7.30 25.77
C THR A 57 12.19 -5.94 25.26
N VAL A 58 12.81 -5.15 26.13
CA VAL A 58 13.49 -3.92 25.72
C VAL A 58 14.74 -4.32 24.93
N HIS A 59 14.87 -3.83 23.70
CA HIS A 59 16.11 -3.91 22.93
C HIS A 59 16.71 -2.51 22.81
N GLU A 60 18.04 -2.42 22.72
CA GLU A 60 18.73 -1.18 22.37
C GLU A 60 18.47 -0.81 20.90
N LEU A 61 18.62 0.45 20.55
CA LEU A 61 18.47 0.90 19.16
C LEU A 61 19.57 0.25 18.31
N ILE A 62 19.19 -0.33 17.18
CA ILE A 62 20.15 -0.78 16.18
C ILE A 62 20.56 0.47 15.41
N GLU A 63 21.82 0.88 15.55
CA GLU A 63 22.41 1.91 14.70
C GLU A 63 22.45 1.37 13.27
N VAL A 64 21.80 2.09 12.36
CA VAL A 64 21.93 1.86 10.92
C VAL A 64 22.98 2.87 10.46
N ASP A 65 24.15 2.39 10.05
CA ASP A 65 25.14 3.25 9.43
C ASP A 65 24.54 3.79 8.13
N ASP A 66 24.22 5.09 8.10
CA ASP A 66 23.66 5.80 6.94
C ASP A 66 24.60 5.80 5.71
N ASP A 67 25.80 5.24 5.85
CA ASP A 67 26.89 5.28 4.87
C ASP A 67 26.78 4.23 3.74
N GLU A 68 25.89 3.23 3.83
CA GLU A 68 25.77 2.17 2.80
C GLU A 68 24.67 2.40 1.74
N ILE A 69 23.86 3.46 1.82
CA ILE A 69 22.77 3.73 0.84
C ILE A 69 23.23 4.64 -0.33
N MET A 70 24.49 5.09 -0.33
CA MET A 70 25.07 5.92 -1.39
C MET A 70 26.22 5.19 -2.10
N GLY A 71 25.89 4.13 -2.83
CA GLY A 71 26.78 3.40 -3.74
C GLY A 71 26.09 3.02 -5.04
#